data_AF-A0A1H6BP88-F1
#
_entry.id   AF-A0A1H6BP88-F1
#
_cell.length_a   1.000
_cell.length_b   1.000
_cell.length_c   1.000
_cell.angle_alpha   90.00
_cell.angle_beta   90.00
_cell.angle_gamma   90.00
#
_symmetry.space_group_name_H-M   'P 1'
#
loop_
_entity.id
_entity.type
_entity.pdbx_description
1 polymer ?
#
loop_
_entity_poly.entity_id
_entity_poly.type
_entity_poly.pdbx_seq_one_letter_code
_entity_poly.pdbx_strand_id
1 'polypeptide(L)'
;MTPASAARPPTPPPAGRPPRAGNAGNAARDWTDGHVERWQPVLPGLDPDIEGAVTRAQALTSHLRRVRERSLVDFGLHKHEFDTLHTLAGRGGRAAPSELAADLKMAPASITGRLDGLEQRGYVRRSHSAEDRRRVDVELTDAGRAAWLGALDVVGHEEYRLLGTLTAAERRTLSDLLRRIMVVAEDAGKSGPPR
;
A
#
# COMPACT_ATOMS: atom_id res chain seq x y z
N MET A 1 32.33 -61.89 11.94
CA MET A 1 31.02 -61.34 11.52
C MET A 1 31.02 -59.87 11.87
N THR A 2 31.12 -59.04 10.84
CA THR A 2 31.35 -57.58 10.88
C THR A 2 30.01 -56.85 10.91
N PRO A 3 29.84 -55.74 11.66
CA PRO A 3 28.56 -55.05 11.75
C PRO A 3 28.28 -54.19 10.49
N ALA A 4 27.00 -54.11 10.14
CA ALA A 4 26.47 -53.40 8.98
C ALA A 4 26.58 -51.88 9.13
N SER A 5 27.17 -51.24 8.13
CA SER A 5 27.30 -49.78 7.98
C SER A 5 26.04 -49.21 7.33
N ALA A 6 25.33 -48.32 8.02
CA ALA A 6 24.15 -47.64 7.50
C ALA A 6 24.54 -46.53 6.52
N ALA A 7 23.98 -46.58 5.30
CA ALA A 7 24.22 -45.59 4.25
C ALA A 7 23.55 -44.24 4.59
N ARG A 8 24.33 -43.15 4.49
CA ARG A 8 23.83 -41.76 4.57
C ARG A 8 23.08 -41.37 3.29
N PRO A 9 22.03 -40.53 3.36
CA PRO A 9 21.35 -40.01 2.17
C PRO A 9 22.21 -38.98 1.40
N PRO A 10 22.01 -38.84 0.07
CA PRO A 10 22.79 -37.93 -0.76
C PRO A 10 22.48 -36.46 -0.45
N THR A 11 23.52 -35.63 -0.52
CA THR A 11 23.47 -34.18 -0.32
C THR A 11 22.78 -33.49 -1.53
N PRO A 12 21.88 -32.51 -1.33
CA PRO A 12 21.28 -31.79 -2.44
C PRO A 12 22.33 -30.95 -3.20
N PRO A 13 22.17 -30.75 -4.52
CA PRO A 13 23.11 -29.97 -5.32
C PRO A 13 23.14 -28.50 -4.87
N PRO A 14 24.28 -27.80 -5.01
CA PRO A 14 24.37 -26.39 -4.64
C PRO A 14 23.42 -25.55 -5.50
N ALA A 15 22.75 -24.59 -4.88
CA ALA A 15 21.90 -23.63 -5.57
C ALA A 15 22.71 -22.91 -6.66
N GLY A 16 22.27 -23.05 -7.92
CA GLY A 16 22.90 -22.40 -9.06
C GLY A 16 22.93 -20.89 -8.87
N ARG A 17 24.12 -20.30 -9.05
CA ARG A 17 24.31 -18.85 -9.00
C ARG A 17 23.39 -18.19 -10.05
N PRO A 18 22.59 -17.17 -9.69
CA PRO A 18 21.78 -16.46 -10.68
C PRO A 18 22.68 -15.81 -11.74
N PRO A 19 22.19 -15.66 -12.99
CA PRO A 19 22.95 -15.03 -14.06
C PRO A 19 23.31 -13.60 -13.68
N ARG A 20 24.60 -13.24 -13.82
CA ARG A 20 25.07 -11.86 -13.65
C ARG A 20 24.41 -10.99 -14.71
N ALA A 21 23.45 -10.16 -14.30
CA ALA A 21 22.98 -9.05 -15.09
C ALA A 21 24.14 -8.09 -15.34
N GLY A 22 24.23 -7.62 -16.59
CA GLY A 22 25.35 -6.89 -17.14
C GLY A 22 25.66 -5.57 -16.42
N ASN A 23 26.92 -5.18 -16.60
CA ASN A 23 27.51 -3.90 -16.23
C ASN A 23 26.61 -2.70 -16.61
N ALA A 24 26.00 -2.06 -15.62
CA ALA A 24 25.34 -0.76 -15.77
C ALA A 24 26.14 0.28 -14.98
N GLY A 25 26.62 1.30 -15.69
CA GLY A 25 27.64 2.24 -15.25
C GLY A 25 27.32 2.99 -13.96
N ASN A 26 28.37 3.24 -13.17
CA ASN A 26 28.44 4.16 -12.04
C ASN A 26 27.08 4.48 -11.39
N ALA A 27 26.48 3.46 -10.77
CA ALA A 27 25.12 3.55 -10.23
C ALA A 27 25.06 4.62 -9.14
N ALA A 28 24.22 5.64 -9.34
CA ALA A 28 23.90 6.61 -8.31
C ALA A 28 23.43 5.85 -7.06
N ARG A 29 24.17 6.01 -5.96
CA ARG A 29 23.88 5.36 -4.68
C ARG A 29 22.81 6.13 -3.93
N ASP A 30 21.98 5.42 -3.18
CA ASP A 30 21.01 6.02 -2.26
C ASP A 30 21.44 5.83 -0.79
N TRP A 31 20.63 6.35 0.14
CA TRP A 31 20.88 6.19 1.58
C TRP A 31 20.86 4.72 2.03
N THR A 32 20.06 3.88 1.35
CA THR A 32 19.90 2.47 1.72
C THR A 32 21.18 1.68 1.49
N ASP A 33 21.95 2.01 0.45
CA ASP A 33 23.26 1.37 0.22
C ASP A 33 24.18 1.53 1.44
N GLY A 34 24.24 2.73 2.02
CA GLY A 34 25.02 2.99 3.23
C GLY A 34 24.42 2.37 4.50
N HIS A 35 23.10 2.16 4.55
CA HIS A 35 22.44 1.44 5.64
C HIS A 35 22.81 -0.05 5.62
N VAL A 36 22.70 -0.71 4.46
CA VAL A 36 23.03 -2.15 4.31
C VAL A 36 24.50 -2.39 4.62
N GLU A 37 25.41 -1.60 4.07
CA GLU A 37 26.86 -1.73 4.33
C GLU A 37 27.21 -1.58 5.82
N ARG A 38 26.50 -0.71 6.55
CA ARG A 38 26.70 -0.53 8.00
C ARG A 38 26.33 -1.78 8.79
N TRP A 39 25.26 -2.47 8.40
CA TRP A 39 24.72 -3.61 9.15
C TRP A 39 25.37 -4.94 8.79
N GLN A 40 25.93 -5.05 7.59
CA GLN A 40 26.56 -6.28 7.11
C GLN A 40 27.65 -6.87 8.03
N PRO A 41 28.60 -6.10 8.60
CA PRO A 41 29.57 -6.66 9.53
C PRO A 41 28.98 -7.02 10.91
N VAL A 42 27.82 -6.46 11.26
CA VAL A 42 27.13 -6.69 12.54
C VAL A 42 26.24 -7.93 12.47
N LEU A 43 25.65 -8.20 11.30
CA LEU A 43 24.70 -9.29 11.06
C LEU A 43 25.23 -10.21 9.95
N PRO A 44 26.07 -11.23 10.27
CA PRO A 44 26.69 -12.11 9.27
C PRO A 44 25.71 -12.90 8.39
N GLY A 45 24.44 -13.05 8.81
CA GLY A 45 23.38 -13.71 8.04
C GLY A 45 22.46 -12.76 7.27
N LEU A 46 22.76 -11.46 7.25
CA LEU A 46 21.98 -10.46 6.52
C LEU A 46 22.12 -10.69 5.01
N ASP A 47 21.00 -10.95 4.34
CA ASP A 47 20.93 -10.89 2.90
C ASP A 47 20.81 -9.41 2.46
N PRO A 48 21.82 -8.84 1.76
CA PRO A 48 21.83 -7.42 1.43
C PRO A 48 20.76 -7.03 0.42
N ASP A 49 20.34 -7.95 -0.45
CA ASP A 49 19.31 -7.68 -1.46
C ASP A 49 17.92 -7.66 -0.81
N ILE A 50 17.66 -8.56 0.14
CA ILE A 50 16.41 -8.56 0.93
C ILE A 50 16.32 -7.30 1.79
N GLU A 51 17.37 -7.00 2.57
CA GLU A 51 17.38 -5.83 3.45
C GLU A 51 17.26 -4.53 2.63
N GLY A 52 17.99 -4.45 1.52
CA GLY A 52 17.92 -3.31 0.61
C GLY A 52 16.53 -3.11 0.00
N ALA A 53 15.89 -4.18 -0.44
CA ALA A 53 14.54 -4.12 -1.02
C ALA A 53 13.49 -3.68 0.02
N VAL A 54 13.51 -4.28 1.21
CA VAL A 54 12.56 -3.93 2.29
C VAL A 54 12.76 -2.49 2.74
N THR A 55 14.01 -2.07 2.97
CA THR A 55 14.33 -0.72 3.41
C THR A 55 13.91 0.33 2.37
N ARG A 56 14.14 0.08 1.08
CA ARG A 56 13.68 0.98 0.00
C ARG A 56 12.16 1.03 -0.10
N ALA A 57 11.47 -0.10 0.03
CA ALA A 57 10.01 -0.14 0.03
C ALA A 57 9.41 0.68 1.20
N GLN A 58 10.01 0.57 2.39
CA GLN A 58 9.63 1.37 3.56
C GLN A 58 9.91 2.86 3.36
N ALA A 59 11.07 3.21 2.78
CA ALA A 59 11.43 4.59 2.47
C ALA A 59 10.46 5.21 1.45
N LEU A 60 10.14 4.48 0.37
CA LEU A 60 9.16 4.90 -0.65
C LEU A 60 7.77 5.10 -0.04
N THR A 61 7.29 4.14 0.75
CA THR A 61 5.98 4.23 1.41
C THR A 61 5.93 5.42 2.37
N SER A 62 6.99 5.62 3.15
CA SER A 62 7.09 6.76 4.07
C SER A 62 7.12 8.10 3.34
N HIS A 63 7.78 8.15 2.19
CA HIS A 63 7.82 9.32 1.34
C HIS A 63 6.44 9.68 0.77
N LEU A 64 5.77 8.72 0.13
CA LEU A 64 4.42 8.91 -0.40
C LEU A 64 3.41 9.27 0.69
N ARG A 65 3.54 8.69 1.89
CA ARG A 65 2.73 9.07 3.05
C ARG A 65 2.93 10.53 3.45
N ARG A 66 4.16 11.02 3.54
CA ARG A 66 4.45 12.44 3.84
C ARG A 66 3.91 13.39 2.78
N VAL A 67 3.96 12.98 1.51
CA VAL A 67 3.39 13.76 0.39
C VAL A 67 1.88 13.85 0.53
N ARG A 68 1.21 12.72 0.82
CA ARG A 68 -0.23 12.69 1.11
C ARG A 68 -0.60 13.55 2.30
N GLU A 69 0.11 13.43 3.42
CA GLU A 69 -0.17 14.21 4.64
C GLU A 69 -0.07 15.72 4.38
N ARG A 70 0.93 16.16 3.61
CA ARG A 70 1.05 17.58 3.20
C ARG A 70 -0.09 18.01 2.28
N SER A 71 -0.41 17.20 1.26
CA SER A 71 -1.54 17.46 0.37
C SER A 71 -2.85 17.62 1.15
N LEU A 72 -3.12 16.74 2.11
CA LEU A 72 -4.30 16.85 2.96
C LEU A 72 -4.37 18.18 3.73
N VAL A 73 -3.25 18.65 4.25
CA VAL A 73 -3.16 19.98 4.89
C VAL A 73 -3.44 21.10 3.89
N ASP A 74 -2.83 21.06 2.70
CA ASP A 74 -2.98 22.09 1.66
C ASP A 74 -4.43 22.21 1.17
N PHE A 75 -5.16 21.09 1.12
CA PHE A 75 -6.58 21.05 0.78
C PHE A 75 -7.53 21.15 1.98
N GLY A 76 -6.99 21.38 3.18
CA GLY A 76 -7.77 21.52 4.42
C GLY A 76 -8.59 20.27 4.77
N LEU A 77 -8.18 19.08 4.33
CA LEU A 77 -8.83 17.81 4.60
C LEU A 77 -8.13 17.07 5.73
N HIS A 78 -8.88 16.58 6.71
CA HIS A 78 -8.36 15.58 7.62
C HIS A 78 -8.28 14.22 6.92
N LYS A 79 -7.34 13.38 7.37
CA LYS A 79 -7.18 12.01 6.86
C LYS A 79 -8.50 11.23 6.83
N HIS A 80 -9.29 11.31 7.90
CA HIS A 80 -10.54 10.57 8.02
C HIS A 80 -11.62 11.07 7.06
N GLU A 81 -11.63 12.36 6.73
CA GLU A 81 -12.52 12.96 5.73
C GLU A 81 -12.11 12.47 4.33
N PHE A 82 -10.82 12.53 4.02
CA PHE A 82 -10.30 12.00 2.75
C PHE A 82 -10.61 10.51 2.58
N ASP A 83 -10.35 9.69 3.59
CA ASP A 83 -10.63 8.24 3.54
C ASP A 83 -12.11 7.98 3.25
N THR A 84 -13.03 8.71 3.91
CA THR A 84 -14.47 8.57 3.67
C THR A 84 -14.88 9.05 2.26
N LEU A 85 -14.35 10.18 1.78
CA LEU A 85 -14.62 10.66 0.41
C LEU A 85 -14.05 9.70 -0.64
N HIS A 86 -12.87 9.13 -0.40
CA HIS A 86 -12.22 8.17 -1.29
C HIS A 86 -13.03 6.87 -1.40
N THR A 87 -13.48 6.31 -0.27
CA THR A 87 -14.35 5.14 -0.24
C THR A 87 -15.67 5.41 -0.98
N LEU A 88 -16.32 6.56 -0.69
CA LEU A 88 -17.55 6.93 -1.37
C LEU A 88 -17.37 7.10 -2.89
N ALA A 89 -16.27 7.74 -3.32
CA ALA A 89 -15.93 7.89 -4.72
C ALA A 89 -15.67 6.53 -5.40
N GLY A 90 -15.02 5.59 -4.71
CA GLY A 90 -14.80 4.22 -5.18
C GLY A 90 -16.09 3.42 -5.42
N ARG A 91 -17.19 3.78 -4.73
CA ARG A 91 -18.53 3.22 -4.94
C ARG A 91 -19.35 3.97 -6.01
N GLY A 92 -18.70 4.82 -6.82
CA GLY A 92 -19.38 5.63 -7.83
C GLY A 92 -19.98 6.92 -7.29
N GLY A 93 -19.67 7.31 -6.05
CA GLY A 93 -20.09 8.57 -5.45
C GLY A 93 -21.43 8.52 -4.70
N ARG A 94 -22.05 7.36 -4.55
CA ARG A 94 -23.26 7.15 -3.74
C ARG A 94 -23.15 5.86 -2.94
N ALA A 95 -23.52 5.89 -1.66
CA ALA A 95 -23.53 4.70 -0.80
C ALA A 95 -24.42 4.90 0.44
N ALA A 96 -24.92 3.81 1.01
CA ALA A 96 -25.53 3.84 2.32
C ALA A 96 -24.45 3.98 3.43
N PRO A 97 -24.72 4.67 4.55
CA PRO A 97 -23.76 4.80 5.65
C PRO A 97 -23.21 3.47 6.17
N SER A 98 -24.03 2.42 6.22
CA SER A 98 -23.62 1.09 6.65
C SER A 98 -22.58 0.45 5.72
N GLU A 99 -22.66 0.72 4.42
CA GLU A 99 -21.69 0.23 3.45
C GLU A 99 -20.35 0.94 3.64
N LEU A 100 -20.38 2.27 3.82
CA LEU A 100 -19.17 3.04 4.10
C LEU A 100 -18.52 2.61 5.43
N ALA A 101 -19.31 2.31 6.45
CA ALA A 101 -18.81 1.80 7.73
C ALA A 101 -18.11 0.44 7.54
N ALA A 102 -18.70 -0.47 6.76
CA ALA A 102 -18.11 -1.78 6.49
C ALA A 102 -16.77 -1.65 5.72
N ASP A 103 -16.75 -0.84 4.66
CA ASP A 103 -15.54 -0.61 3.84
C ASP A 103 -14.41 0.01 4.66
N LEU A 104 -14.74 0.96 5.54
CA LEU A 104 -13.79 1.62 6.45
C LEU A 104 -13.47 0.80 7.70
N LYS A 105 -14.10 -0.37 7.88
CA LYS A 105 -13.97 -1.23 9.08
C LYS A 105 -14.25 -0.48 10.38
N MET A 106 -15.32 0.32 10.38
CA MET A 106 -15.74 1.16 11.50
C MET A 106 -17.07 0.68 12.11
N ALA A 107 -17.28 1.03 13.39
CA ALA A 107 -18.59 0.86 14.01
C ALA A 107 -19.64 1.77 13.33
N PRO A 108 -20.89 1.33 13.16
CA PRO A 108 -21.94 2.14 12.52
C PRO A 108 -22.20 3.50 13.20
N ALA A 109 -22.02 3.60 14.52
CA ALA A 109 -22.15 4.88 15.21
C ALA A 109 -21.05 5.90 14.83
N SER A 110 -19.86 5.42 14.47
CA SER A 110 -18.72 6.27 14.12
C SER A 110 -18.82 6.87 12.71
N ILE A 111 -19.54 6.23 11.78
CA ILE A 111 -19.68 6.76 10.42
C ILE A 111 -20.60 7.98 10.36
N THR A 112 -21.65 8.01 11.20
CA THR A 112 -22.60 9.13 11.25
C THR A 112 -21.88 10.44 11.57
N GLY A 113 -21.04 10.47 12.61
CA GLY A 113 -20.29 11.68 12.97
C GLY A 113 -19.30 12.14 11.89
N ARG A 114 -18.66 11.21 11.17
CA ARG A 114 -17.79 11.58 10.03
C ARG A 114 -18.59 12.22 8.90
N LEU A 115 -19.73 11.61 8.58
CA LEU A 115 -20.60 12.09 7.53
C LEU A 115 -21.26 13.43 7.91
N ASP A 116 -21.53 13.68 9.19
CA ASP A 116 -22.05 14.97 9.66
C ASP A 116 -21.05 16.10 9.39
N GLY A 117 -19.76 15.88 9.72
CA GLY A 117 -18.70 16.85 9.44
C GLY A 117 -18.53 17.11 7.95
N LEU A 118 -18.56 16.05 7.12
CA LEU A 118 -18.48 16.19 5.66
C LEU A 118 -19.69 16.92 5.06
N GLU A 119 -20.89 16.71 5.61
CA GLU A 119 -22.12 17.38 5.17
C GLU A 119 -22.10 18.86 5.57
N GLN A 120 -21.65 19.20 6.78
CA GLN A 120 -21.45 20.58 7.21
C GLN A 120 -20.47 21.35 6.33
N ARG A 121 -19.45 20.65 5.81
CA ARG A 121 -18.48 21.20 4.85
C ARG A 121 -19.00 21.24 3.41
N GLY A 122 -20.20 20.71 3.16
CA GLY A 122 -20.80 20.63 1.83
C GLY A 122 -20.13 19.63 0.89
N TYR A 123 -19.34 18.67 1.40
CA TYR A 123 -18.65 17.66 0.60
C TYR A 123 -19.50 16.44 0.30
N VAL A 124 -20.49 16.18 1.14
CA VAL A 124 -21.50 15.16 0.90
C VAL A 124 -22.89 15.74 1.14
N ARG A 125 -23.91 15.07 0.59
CA ARG A 125 -25.31 15.34 0.88
C ARG A 125 -26.00 14.04 1.24
N ARG A 126 -26.86 14.07 2.27
CA ARG A 126 -27.72 12.94 2.58
C ARG A 126 -29.10 13.11 1.96
N SER A 127 -29.65 12.02 1.45
CA SER A 127 -31.02 11.98 0.94
C SER A 127 -31.68 10.66 1.27
N HIS A 128 -33.01 10.67 1.41
CA HIS A 128 -33.76 9.41 1.46
C HIS A 128 -33.59 8.69 0.12
N SER A 129 -33.39 7.38 0.18
CA SER A 129 -33.27 6.56 -1.00
C SER A 129 -34.55 6.63 -1.83
N ALA A 130 -34.39 6.64 -3.15
CA ALA A 130 -35.52 6.64 -4.08
C ALA A 130 -36.27 5.29 -4.06
N GLU A 131 -35.58 4.20 -3.70
CA GLU A 131 -36.09 2.83 -3.71
C GLU A 131 -36.78 2.45 -2.39
N ASP A 132 -36.25 2.91 -1.26
CA ASP A 132 -36.87 2.75 0.06
C ASP A 132 -36.67 4.04 0.87
N ARG A 133 -37.75 4.80 1.10
CA ARG A 133 -37.71 6.07 1.84
C ARG A 133 -37.22 5.91 3.29
N ARG A 134 -37.18 4.69 3.82
CA ARG A 134 -36.61 4.39 5.15
C ARG A 134 -35.08 4.31 5.14
N ARG A 135 -34.46 4.21 3.96
CA ARG A 135 -33.01 4.20 3.79
C ARG A 135 -32.50 5.60 3.51
N VAL A 136 -31.30 5.88 4.01
CA VAL A 136 -30.57 7.13 3.75
C VAL A 136 -29.37 6.79 2.89
N ASP A 137 -29.21 7.52 1.80
CA ASP A 137 -28.04 7.46 0.93
C ASP A 137 -27.22 8.74 1.10
N VAL A 138 -25.90 8.55 1.08
CA VAL A 138 -24.91 9.63 1.05
C VAL A 138 -24.43 9.78 -0.38
N GLU A 139 -24.37 11.01 -0.87
CA GLU A 139 -23.83 11.33 -2.18
C GLU A 139 -22.66 12.31 -2.07
N LEU A 140 -21.65 12.10 -2.92
CA LEU A 140 -20.54 13.03 -3.11
C LEU A 140 -21.04 14.26 -3.88
N THR A 141 -20.82 15.46 -3.33
CA THR A 141 -21.09 16.71 -4.06
C THR A 141 -19.96 17.04 -5.01
N ASP A 142 -20.17 18.01 -5.90
CA ASP A 142 -19.10 18.52 -6.77
C ASP A 142 -17.95 19.14 -5.95
N ALA A 143 -18.28 19.83 -4.86
CA ALA A 143 -17.28 20.38 -3.94
C ALA A 143 -16.47 19.28 -3.25
N GLY A 144 -17.13 18.22 -2.76
CA GLY A 144 -16.44 17.07 -2.15
C GLY A 144 -15.57 16.31 -3.16
N ARG A 145 -16.06 16.17 -4.40
CA ARG A 145 -15.30 15.58 -5.50
C ARG A 145 -14.07 16.40 -5.84
N ALA A 146 -14.20 17.72 -5.94
CA ALA A 146 -13.08 18.61 -6.24
C ALA A 146 -12.02 18.58 -5.13
N ALA A 147 -12.43 18.64 -3.86
CA ALA A 147 -11.53 18.53 -2.72
C ALA A 147 -10.79 17.19 -2.69
N TRP A 148 -11.51 16.08 -2.91
CA TRP A 148 -10.93 14.74 -2.97
C TRP A 148 -9.94 14.59 -4.14
N LEU A 149 -10.32 15.02 -5.35
CA LEU A 149 -9.45 14.93 -6.53
C LEU A 149 -8.20 15.78 -6.36
N GLY A 150 -8.32 17.03 -5.89
CA GLY A 150 -7.17 17.89 -5.64
C GLY A 150 -6.18 17.25 -4.67
N ALA A 151 -6.68 16.72 -3.55
CA ALA A 151 -5.83 16.04 -2.58
C ALA A 151 -5.17 14.76 -3.13
N LEU A 152 -5.88 13.99 -3.96
CA LEU A 152 -5.40 12.76 -4.58
C LEU A 152 -4.33 13.04 -5.66
N ASP A 153 -4.53 14.09 -6.44
CA ASP A 153 -3.72 14.44 -7.61
C ASP A 153 -2.27 14.72 -7.25
N VAL A 154 -2.01 15.35 -6.10
CA VAL A 154 -0.63 15.59 -5.60
C VAL A 154 0.14 14.28 -5.39
N VAL A 155 -0.52 13.26 -4.85
CA VAL A 155 0.14 11.96 -4.63
C VAL A 155 0.33 11.24 -5.96
N GLY A 156 -0.66 11.30 -6.86
CA GLY A 156 -0.55 10.72 -8.20
C GLY A 156 0.61 11.33 -9.00
N HIS A 157 0.77 12.66 -8.97
CA HIS A 157 1.90 13.35 -9.60
C HIS A 157 3.24 12.87 -9.06
N GLU A 158 3.35 12.70 -7.74
CA GLU A 158 4.58 12.21 -7.13
C GLU A 158 4.87 10.74 -7.47
N GLU A 159 3.85 9.88 -7.50
CA GLU A 159 3.96 8.50 -7.96
C GLU A 159 4.45 8.44 -9.41
N TYR A 160 3.89 9.28 -10.30
CA TYR A 160 4.34 9.41 -11.68
C TYR A 160 5.76 9.95 -11.78
N ARG A 161 6.15 10.93 -10.97
CA ARG A 161 7.50 11.48 -10.96
C ARG A 161 8.53 10.43 -10.55
N LEU A 162 8.23 9.64 -9.52
CA LEU A 162 9.13 8.61 -8.99
C LEU A 162 9.18 7.37 -9.90
N LEU A 163 8.04 6.83 -10.31
CA LEU A 163 7.97 5.64 -11.17
C LEU A 163 8.20 5.96 -12.65
N GLY A 164 8.18 7.24 -13.02
CA GLY A 164 8.53 7.74 -14.35
C GLY A 164 10.01 7.59 -14.68
N THR A 165 10.88 7.36 -13.69
CA THR A 165 12.29 7.03 -13.93
C THR A 165 12.47 5.63 -14.52
N LEU A 166 11.44 4.79 -14.43
CA LEU A 166 11.40 3.44 -14.99
C LEU A 166 10.77 3.46 -16.38
N THR A 167 11.20 2.57 -17.26
CA THR A 167 10.49 2.26 -18.51
C THR A 167 9.16 1.58 -18.21
N ALA A 168 8.28 1.52 -19.23
CA ALA A 168 7.00 0.83 -19.09
C ALA A 168 7.16 -0.68 -18.79
N ALA A 169 8.23 -1.32 -19.28
CA ALA A 169 8.53 -2.71 -18.98
C ALA A 169 8.97 -2.89 -17.53
N GLU A 170 9.88 -2.06 -17.04
CA GLU A 170 10.34 -2.10 -15.65
C GLU A 170 9.22 -1.83 -14.65
N ARG A 171 8.30 -0.90 -14.94
CA ARG A 171 7.10 -0.68 -14.10
C ARG A 171 6.22 -1.93 -14.00
N ARG A 172 6.02 -2.65 -15.11
CA ARG A 172 5.26 -3.91 -15.11
C ARG A 172 5.99 -4.97 -14.27
N THR A 173 7.30 -5.11 -14.47
CA THR A 173 8.13 -6.03 -13.67
C THR A 173 8.06 -5.71 -12.19
N LEU A 174 8.20 -4.45 -11.79
CA LEU A 174 8.08 -4.02 -10.39
C LEU A 174 6.69 -4.37 -9.81
N SER A 175 5.61 -4.06 -10.54
CA SER A 175 4.25 -4.41 -10.12
C SER A 175 4.08 -5.92 -9.93
N ASP A 176 4.62 -6.73 -10.82
CA ASP A 176 4.54 -8.19 -10.75
C ASP A 176 5.34 -8.77 -9.58
N LEU A 177 6.53 -8.25 -9.31
CA LEU A 177 7.35 -8.66 -8.16
C LEU A 177 6.67 -8.31 -6.84
N LEU A 178 6.15 -7.08 -6.70
CA LEU A 178 5.41 -6.67 -5.52
C LEU A 178 4.14 -7.51 -5.32
N ARG A 179 3.41 -7.83 -6.40
CA ARG A 179 2.24 -8.71 -6.33
C ARG A 179 2.59 -10.08 -5.77
N ARG A 180 3.67 -10.70 -6.25
CA ARG A 180 4.13 -12.01 -5.75
C ARG A 180 4.44 -11.98 -4.25
N ILE A 181 5.05 -10.90 -3.77
CA ILE A 181 5.33 -10.70 -2.34
C ILE A 181 4.03 -10.56 -1.54
N MET A 182 3.09 -9.74 -2.03
CA MET A 182 1.84 -9.47 -1.31
C MET A 182 0.91 -10.68 -1.23
N VAL A 183 0.86 -11.54 -2.25
CA VAL A 183 0.11 -12.80 -2.19
C VAL A 183 0.56 -13.66 -1.00
N VAL A 184 1.88 -13.78 -0.78
CA VAL A 184 2.42 -14.52 0.37
C VAL A 184 2.03 -13.85 1.71
N ALA A 185 2.11 -12.52 1.79
CA ALA A 185 1.78 -11.78 2.99
C ALA A 185 0.28 -11.88 3.36
N GLU A 186 -0.61 -11.83 2.37
CA GLU A 186 -2.06 -11.93 2.56
C GLU A 186 -2.50 -13.34 2.94
N ASP A 187 -1.86 -14.37 2.37
CA ASP A 187 -2.17 -15.76 2.71
C ASP A 187 -1.74 -16.11 4.14
N ALA A 188 -0.61 -15.57 4.61
CA ALA A 188 -0.20 -15.68 6.02
C ALA A 188 -1.21 -15.04 6.99
N GLY A 189 -1.95 -14.00 6.55
CA GLY A 189 -3.01 -13.38 7.34
C GLY A 189 -4.32 -14.20 7.41
N LYS A 190 -4.52 -15.16 6.50
CA LYS A 190 -5.69 -16.07 6.47
C LYS A 190 -5.44 -17.34 7.29
N SER A 191 -4.19 -17.76 7.41
CA SER A 191 -3.76 -18.85 8.29
C SER A 191 -3.52 -18.28 9.69
N GLY A 192 -4.57 -18.21 10.52
CA GLY A 192 -4.44 -17.83 11.93
C GLY A 192 -3.37 -18.65 12.67
N PRO A 193 -2.82 -18.15 13.80
CA PRO A 193 -1.73 -18.83 14.50
C PRO A 193 -2.10 -20.28 14.84
N PRO A 194 -1.15 -21.24 14.78
CA PRO A 194 -1.40 -22.59 15.24
C PRO A 194 -1.81 -22.54 16.72
N ARG A 195 -2.91 -23.22 17.05
CA ARG A 195 -3.38 -23.42 18.42
C ARG A 195 -2.38 -24.20 19.26
#